data_AF-A0A519KTG4-F1
#
_entry.id   AF-A0A519KTG4-F1
#
_cell.length_a   1.000
_cell.length_b   1.000
_cell.length_c   1.000
_cell.angle_alpha   90.00
_cell.angle_beta   90.00
_cell.angle_gamma   90.00
#
_symmetry.space_group_name_H-M   'P 1'
#
loop_
_entity.id
_entity.type
_entity.pdbx_description
1 polymer ?
#
loop_
_entity_poly.entity_id
_entity_poly.type
_entity_poly.pdbx_seq_one_letter_code
_entity_poly.pdbx_strand_id
1 'polypeptide(L)' 'MDKKDKLILSLLQEDSTLSVKEISEKIGLTFTPTYERIKNLEKSGVVEKYVALLNREKLGINIVVYC' A
#
# COMPACT_ATOMS: atom_id res chain seq x y z
N MET A 1 -16.62 -0.27 2.50
CA MET A 1 -15.21 -0.52 2.85
C MET A 1 -15.16 -1.17 4.23
N ASP A 2 -14.74 -2.43 4.28
CA ASP A 2 -14.74 -3.27 5.48
C ASP A 2 -13.55 -2.96 6.42
N LYS A 3 -13.61 -3.49 7.65
CA LYS A 3 -12.47 -3.46 8.59
C LYS A 3 -11.21 -4.11 7.99
N LYS A 4 -11.36 -5.20 7.23
CA LYS A 4 -10.24 -5.89 6.57
C LYS A 4 -9.63 -5.06 5.44
N ASP A 5 -10.43 -4.32 4.69
CA ASP A 5 -9.93 -3.42 3.64
C ASP A 5 -9.08 -2.31 4.24
N LYS A 6 -9.51 -1.76 5.38
CA LYS A 6 -8.72 -0.75 6.12
C LYS A 6 -7.37 -1.31 6.57
N LEU A 7 -7.36 -2.54 7.09
CA LEU A 7 -6.11 -3.23 7.47
C LEU A 7 -5.19 -3.45 6.27
N ILE A 8 -5.73 -3.90 5.13
CA ILE A 8 -4.96 -4.05 3.88
C ILE A 8 -4.34 -2.72 3.47
N LEU A 9 -5.11 -1.63 3.47
CA LEU A 9 -4.57 -0.31 3.13
C LEU A 9 -3.52 0.18 4.11
N SER A 10 -3.71 -0.05 5.42
CA SER A 10 -2.68 0.29 6.42
C SER A 10 -1.38 -0.46 6.17
N LEU A 11 -1.46 -1.76 5.84
CA LEU A 11 -0.28 -2.57 5.51
C LEU A 11 0.39 -2.08 4.22
N LEU A 12 -0.39 -1.77 3.18
CA LEU A 12 0.15 -1.28 1.90
C LEU A 12 0.75 0.13 2.02
N GLN A 13 0.22 0.98 2.92
CA GLN A 13 0.77 2.31 3.19
C GLN A 13 2.07 2.25 4.01
N GLU A 14 2.16 1.29 4.95
CA GLU A 14 3.37 1.05 5.72
C GLU A 14 4.47 0.43 4.83
N ASP A 15 4.10 -0.61 4.09
CA ASP A 15 5.01 -1.31 3.19
C ASP A 15 4.27 -1.90 1.97
N SER A 16 4.36 -1.19 0.85
CA SER A 16 3.80 -1.63 -0.42
C SER A 16 4.58 -2.78 -1.10
N THR A 17 5.74 -3.19 -0.56
CA THR A 17 6.54 -4.30 -1.10
C THR A 17 6.07 -5.67 -0.61
N LEU A 18 5.18 -5.71 0.38
CA LEU A 18 4.62 -6.94 0.93
C LEU A 18 3.89 -7.74 -0.15
N SER A 19 4.16 -9.04 -0.19
CA SER A 19 3.42 -9.95 -1.05
C SER A 19 2.00 -10.17 -0.57
N VAL A 20 1.09 -10.49 -1.49
CA VAL A 20 -0.31 -10.81 -1.16
C VAL A 20 -0.42 -11.95 -0.15
N LYS A 21 0.54 -12.88 -0.15
CA LYS A 21 0.62 -13.97 0.84
C LYS A 21 0.90 -13.43 2.24
N GLU A 22 1.90 -12.57 2.40
CA GLU A 22 2.22 -11.96 3.70
C GLU A 22 1.08 -11.09 4.22
N ILE A 23 0.44 -10.32 3.34
CA ILE A 23 -0.76 -9.54 3.69
C ILE A 23 -1.87 -10.47 4.16
N SER A 24 -2.08 -11.60 3.47
CA SER A 24 -3.11 -12.58 3.84
C SER A 24 -2.88 -13.21 5.23
N GLU A 25 -1.61 -13.51 5.56
CA GLU A 25 -1.22 -14.02 6.88
C GLU A 25 -1.45 -12.96 7.98
N LYS A 26 -1.10 -11.70 7.72
CA LYS A 26 -1.30 -10.60 8.68
C LYS A 26 -2.78 -10.28 8.96
N ILE A 27 -3.65 -10.39 7.96
CA ILE A 27 -5.09 -10.10 8.11
C ILE A 27 -5.95 -11.34 8.45
N GLY A 28 -5.33 -12.53 8.57
CA GLY A 28 -6.01 -13.78 8.86
C GLY A 28 -7.01 -14.19 7.78
N LEU A 29 -6.62 -14.08 6.51
CA LEU A 29 -7.40 -14.53 5.35
C LEU A 29 -6.57 -15.48 4.48
N THR A 30 -7.26 -16.24 3.64
CA THR A 30 -6.61 -17.01 2.57
C THR A 30 -6.16 -16.08 1.43
N PHE A 31 -5.26 -16.59 0.59
CA PHE A 31 -4.68 -15.83 -0.51
C PHE A 31 -5.72 -15.27 -1.49
N THR A 32 -6.65 -16.11 -1.96
CA THR A 32 -7.66 -15.76 -2.97
C THR A 32 -8.53 -14.55 -2.60
N PRO A 33 -9.20 -14.51 -1.42
CA PRO A 33 -10.01 -13.34 -1.05
C PRO A 33 -9.18 -12.09 -0.76
N THR A 34 -7.93 -12.25 -0.33
CA THR A 34 -7.02 -11.12 -0.12
C THR A 34 -6.63 -10.49 -1.45
N TYR A 35 -6.29 -11.31 -2.44
CA TYR A 35 -5.98 -10.88 -3.80
C TYR A 35 -7.14 -10.14 -4.46
N GLU A 36 -8.35 -10.68 -4.40
CA GLU A 36 -9.53 -10.03 -4.97
C GLU A 36 -9.85 -8.70 -4.29
N ARG A 37 -9.69 -8.61 -2.96
CA ARG A 37 -9.87 -7.34 -2.23
C ARG A 37 -8.87 -6.28 -2.65
N ILE A 38 -7.58 -6.60 -2.71
CA ILE A 38 -6.54 -5.67 -3.18
C ILE A 38 -6.87 -5.19 -4.60
N LYS A 39 -7.17 -6.12 -5.51
CA LYS A 39 -7.53 -5.79 -6.90
C LYS A 39 -8.78 -4.92 -7.01
N ASN A 40 -9.77 -5.11 -6.14
CA ASN A 40 -10.95 -4.26 -6.09
C ASN A 40 -10.64 -2.87 -5.53
N LEU A 41 -9.75 -2.75 -4.54
CA LEU A 41 -9.29 -1.46 -4.00
C LEU A 41 -8.52 -0.65 -5.05
N GLU A 42 -7.72 -1.32 -5.88
CA GLU A 42 -7.05 -0.70 -7.03
C GLU A 42 -8.04 -0.28 -8.10
N LYS A 43 -8.94 -1.18 -8.52
CA LYS A 43 -9.95 -0.88 -9.56
C LYS A 43 -10.93 0.21 -9.17
N SER A 44 -11.27 0.29 -7.88
CA SER A 44 -12.18 1.33 -7.36
C SER A 44 -11.50 2.70 -7.21
N GLY A 45 -10.19 2.81 -7.49
CA GLY A 45 -9.43 4.05 -7.36
C GLY A 45 -9.12 4.42 -5.91
N VAL A 46 -9.31 3.52 -4.95
CA VAL A 46 -8.92 3.74 -3.55
C VAL A 46 -7.39 3.73 -3.43
N VAL A 47 -6.72 2.86 -4.20
CA VAL A 47 -5.27 2.93 -4.40
C VAL A 47 -5.01 3.72 -5.68
N GLU A 48 -4.57 4.97 -5.53
CA GLU A 48 -4.30 5.84 -6.67
C GLU A 48 -3.02 5.44 -7.42
N LYS A 49 -1.95 5.14 -6.69
CA LYS A 49 -0.65 4.75 -7.24
C LYS A 49 0.26 4.14 -6.18
N TYR A 50 1.21 3.34 -6.64
CA TYR A 50 2.36 2.90 -5.84
C TYR A 50 3.56 3.78 -6.16
N VAL A 51 4.22 4.30 -5.13
CA VAL A 51 5.35 5.23 -5.29
C VAL A 51 6.52 4.81 -4.43
N ALA A 52 7.74 4.99 -4.95
CA ALA A 52 8.95 4.87 -4.15
C ALA A 52 9.19 6.18 -3.39
N LEU A 53 9.29 6.11 -2.06
CA LEU A 53 9.72 7.24 -1.24
C LEU A 53 11.24 7.32 -1.25
N LEU A 54 11.77 8.38 -1.86
CA LEU A 54 13.20 8.58 -2.02
C LEU A 54 13.75 9.51 -0.94
N ASN A 55 14.94 9.20 -0.43
CA ASN A 55 15.63 10.06 0.51
C ASN A 55 16.23 11.28 -0.22
N ARG A 56 15.75 12.47 0.13
CA ARG A 56 16.15 13.73 -0.51
C ARG A 56 17.62 14.12 -0.26
N GLU A 57 18.14 13.86 0.93
CA GLU A 57 19.53 14.16 1.31
C GLU A 57 20.52 13.35 0.47
N LYS A 58 20.25 12.04 0.32
CA LYS A 58 21.06 11.13 -0.52
C LYS A 58 21.00 11.49 -2.01
N LEU A 59 19.96 12.18 -2.44
CA LEU A 59 19.80 12.67 -3.82
C LEU A 59 20.40 14.07 -4.03
N GLY A 60 20.95 14.70 -2.99
CA GLY A 60 21.47 16.07 -3.08
C GLY A 60 20.39 17.15 -3.30
N ILE A 61 19.11 16.81 -3.07
CA ILE A 61 17.98 17.72 -3.25
C ILE A 61 17.72 18.44 -1.92
N ASN A 62 18.46 19.52 -1.70
CA ASN A 62 18.47 20.27 -0.44
C ASN A 62 17.44 21.39 -0.35
N ILE A 63 16.72 21.70 -1.43
CA ILE A 63 15.77 22.81 -1.47
C ILE A 63 14.36 22.25 -1.64
N VAL A 64 13.50 22.59 -0.70
CA VAL A 64 12.07 22.31 -0.74
C VAL A 64 11.36 23.65 -0.57
N VAL A 65 10.76 24.15 -1.64
CA VAL A 65 9.95 25.38 -1.60
C VAL A 65 8.50 24.96 -1.42
N TYR A 66 7.84 25.52 -0.40
CA TYR A 66 6.39 25.42 -0.22
C TYR A 66 5.81 26.79 -0.62
N CYS A 67 4.90 26.80 -1.61
CA CYS A 67 4.15 27.99 -2.02
C CYS A 67 2.80 28.03 -1.32
#